data_AF-A0AAI8Z297-F1
#
_entry.id   AF-A0AAI8Z297-F1
#
_cell.length_a   1.000
_cell.length_b   1.000
_cell.length_c   1.000
_cell.angle_alpha   90.00
_cell.angle_beta   90.00
_cell.angle_gamma   90.00
#
_symmetry.space_group_name_H-M   'P 1'
#
loop_
_entity.id
_entity.type
_entity.pdbx_description
1 polymer ?
#
loop_
_entity_poly.entity_id
_entity_poly.type
_entity_poly.pdbx_seq_one_letter_code
_entity_poly.pdbx_strand_id
1 'polypeptide(L)'
;MDVDRILSGYDKSARAEQIKQYQEPKAMKLGPTVGRTVEVNLERNMDIGRAFRQLEMTCARNNVRKDMMKQRFHERPGMRRKRLKSERWRKNFRKNFSGVVQLVQKMKRQGW
;
A
#
# COMPACT_ATOMS: atom_id res chain seq x y z
N MET A 1 37.52 27.95 42.95
CA MET A 1 36.84 26.91 42.13
C MET A 1 36.60 27.54 40.77
N ASP A 2 37.41 27.17 39.77
CA ASP A 2 37.34 27.77 38.43
C ASP A 2 36.05 27.35 37.71
N VAL A 3 35.11 28.28 37.62
CA VAL A 3 33.85 28.15 36.86
C VAL A 3 34.11 27.86 35.37
N ASP A 4 35.25 28.29 34.84
CA ASP A 4 35.66 28.02 33.46
C ASP A 4 35.99 26.54 33.21
N ARG A 5 36.36 25.78 34.25
CA ARG A 5 36.62 24.33 34.13
C ARG A 5 35.34 23.50 34.04
N ILE A 6 34.23 23.99 34.60
CA ILE A 6 32.91 23.33 34.55
C ILE A 6 32.25 23.54 33.18
N LEU A 7 32.53 24.68 32.53
CA LEU A 7 31.97 25.02 31.21
C LEU A 7 32.82 24.51 30.03
N SER A 8 34.08 24.08 30.27
CA SER A 8 34.97 23.48 29.26
C SER A 8 34.47 22.15 28.67
N GLY A 9 33.50 21.49 29.29
CA GLY A 9 32.92 20.23 28.80
C GLY A 9 31.63 20.39 27.98
N TYR A 10 31.12 21.62 27.83
CA TYR A 10 29.89 21.88 27.09
C TYR A 10 30.20 22.14 25.61
N ASP A 11 30.56 21.06 24.91
CA ASP A 11 30.69 21.08 23.47
C ASP A 11 29.30 21.29 22.82
N LYS A 12 29.00 22.55 22.47
CA LYS A 12 27.78 22.94 21.75
C LYS A 12 27.66 22.21 20.41
N SER A 13 28.77 21.73 19.84
CA SER A 13 28.79 21.05 18.54
C SER A 13 28.20 19.63 18.60
N ALA A 14 28.53 18.83 19.64
CA ALA A 14 27.98 17.49 19.83
C ALA A 14 26.44 17.48 19.99
N ARG A 15 25.86 18.50 20.65
CA ARG A 15 24.40 18.69 20.75
C ARG A 15 23.78 19.10 19.41
N ALA A 16 24.48 19.90 18.62
CA ALA A 16 24.05 20.30 17.28
C ALA A 16 24.10 19.12 16.28
N GLU A 17 25.06 18.21 16.43
CA GLU A 17 25.11 16.94 15.69
C GLU A 17 23.95 16.01 16.05
N GLN A 18 23.59 15.95 17.33
CA GLN A 18 22.42 15.20 17.79
C GLN A 18 21.09 15.77 17.24
N ILE A 19 21.01 17.09 17.02
CA ILE A 19 19.85 17.75 16.39
C ILE A 19 19.79 17.48 14.88
N LYS A 20 20.94 17.39 14.18
CA LYS A 20 20.99 16.99 12.75
C LYS A 20 20.44 15.59 12.48
N GLN A 21 20.42 14.73 13.50
CA GLN A 21 19.96 13.34 13.40
C GLN A 21 18.42 13.23 13.43
N TYR A 22 17.71 14.25 13.90
CA TYR A 22 16.25 14.35 13.80
C TYR A 22 15.88 15.05 12.49
N GLN A 23 15.84 14.30 11.40
CA GLN A 23 15.10 14.71 10.21
C GLN A 23 13.64 14.86 10.63
N GLU A 24 13.13 16.09 10.71
CA GLU A 24 11.70 16.32 10.89
C GLU A 24 10.95 15.52 9.82
N PRO A 25 9.88 14.79 10.17
CA PRO A 25 9.11 14.06 9.18
C PRO A 25 8.59 15.06 8.15
N LYS A 26 9.16 15.01 6.94
CA LYS A 26 8.77 15.91 5.85
C LYS A 26 7.26 15.85 5.69
N ALA A 27 6.59 16.98 5.88
CA ALA A 27 5.14 17.08 5.80
C ALA A 27 4.67 16.45 4.47
N MET A 28 3.98 15.31 4.57
CA MET A 28 3.55 14.56 3.40
C MET A 28 2.41 15.34 2.74
N LYS A 29 2.56 15.67 1.45
CA LYS A 29 1.47 16.29 0.69
C LYS A 29 0.36 15.27 0.49
N LEU A 30 -0.69 15.32 1.31
CA LEU A 30 -1.85 14.44 1.23
C LEU A 30 -2.74 14.82 0.03
N GLY A 31 -2.38 14.34 -1.15
CA GLY A 31 -3.16 14.47 -2.38
C GLY A 31 -3.62 13.12 -2.94
N PRO A 32 -4.51 13.12 -3.95
CA PRO A 32 -4.97 11.90 -4.62
C PRO A 32 -3.85 11.03 -5.22
N THR A 33 -2.67 11.62 -5.44
CA THR A 33 -1.48 10.98 -6.00
C THR A 33 -0.73 10.12 -4.97
N VAL A 34 -0.89 10.36 -3.66
CA VAL A 34 -0.09 9.69 -2.61
C VAL A 34 -0.18 8.17 -2.69
N GLY A 35 -1.37 7.62 -2.89
CA GLY A 35 -1.59 6.17 -3.03
C GLY A 35 -1.23 5.59 -4.41
N ARG A 36 -0.70 6.41 -5.32
CA ARG A 36 -0.31 6.06 -6.69
C ARG A 36 1.11 6.53 -7.00
N THR A 37 1.92 6.82 -5.98
CA THR A 37 3.33 7.17 -6.13
C THR A 37 4.18 5.98 -5.69
N VAL A 38 5.19 5.63 -6.50
CA VAL A 38 6.22 4.64 -6.16
C VAL A 38 7.56 5.33 -6.33
N GLU A 39 8.37 5.33 -5.27
CA GLU A 39 9.73 5.86 -5.33
C GLU A 39 10.65 4.85 -6.02
N VAL A 40 11.44 5.33 -6.97
CA VAL A 40 12.48 4.53 -7.63
C VAL A 40 13.75 4.67 -6.81
N ASN A 41 14.24 3.56 -6.25
CA ASN A 41 15.44 3.55 -5.43
C ASN A 41 16.32 2.35 -5.84
N LEU A 42 17.45 2.65 -6.50
CA LEU A 42 18.36 1.63 -7.00
C LEU A 42 19.04 0.84 -5.87
N GLU A 43 19.31 1.47 -4.72
CA GLU A 43 19.90 0.80 -3.55
C GLU A 43 18.96 -0.27 -2.98
N ARG A 44 17.65 -0.05 -3.10
CA ARG A 44 16.61 -1.01 -2.70
C ARG A 44 16.25 -2.01 -3.81
N ASN A 45 17.08 -2.12 -4.86
CA ASN A 45 16.83 -2.97 -6.03
C ASN A 45 15.48 -2.67 -6.73
N MET A 46 15.02 -1.42 -6.66
CA MET A 46 13.86 -0.92 -7.38
C MET A 46 14.31 -0.23 -8.66
N ASP A 47 14.40 -1.01 -9.73
CA ASP A 47 14.58 -0.48 -11.08
C ASP A 47 13.29 0.18 -11.60
N ILE A 48 13.42 0.95 -12.68
CA ILE A 48 12.30 1.66 -13.31
C ILE A 48 11.22 0.66 -13.76
N GLY A 49 11.64 -0.49 -14.31
CA GLY A 49 10.73 -1.53 -14.78
C GLY A 49 9.87 -2.14 -13.66
N ARG A 50 10.47 -2.47 -12.49
CA ARG A 50 9.71 -2.95 -11.33
C ARG A 50 8.86 -1.83 -10.72
N ALA A 51 9.33 -0.59 -10.73
CA ALA A 51 8.53 0.53 -10.24
C ALA A 51 7.23 0.70 -11.03
N PHE A 52 7.26 0.59 -12.36
CA PHE A 52 6.03 0.61 -13.17
C PHE A 52 5.10 -0.57 -12.86
N ARG A 53 5.62 -1.80 -12.76
CA ARG A 53 4.80 -2.97 -12.39
C ARG A 53 4.18 -2.81 -11.00
N GLN A 54 4.94 -2.28 -10.04
CA GLN A 54 4.46 -2.02 -8.69
C GLN A 54 3.34 -0.97 -8.68
N LEU A 55 3.49 0.08 -9.48
CA LEU A 55 2.46 1.10 -9.68
C LEU A 55 1.18 0.50 -10.27
N GLU A 56 1.29 -0.31 -11.31
CA GLU A 56 0.15 -1.00 -11.93
C GLU A 56 -0.56 -1.92 -10.96
N MET A 57 0.18 -2.74 -10.19
CA MET A 57 -0.38 -3.61 -9.16
C MET A 57 -1.11 -2.81 -8.08
N THR A 58 -0.58 -1.66 -7.69
CA THR A 58 -1.20 -0.78 -6.69
C THR A 58 -2.51 -0.18 -7.22
N CYS A 59 -2.51 0.32 -8.45
CA CYS A 59 -3.71 0.82 -9.12
C CYS A 59 -4.77 -0.28 -9.33
N ALA A 60 -4.36 -1.51 -9.63
CA ALA A 60 -5.24 -2.66 -9.79
C ALA A 60 -5.86 -3.10 -8.46
N ARG A 61 -5.07 -3.17 -7.38
CA ARG A 61 -5.55 -3.47 -6.01
C ARG A 61 -6.60 -2.45 -5.55
N ASN A 62 -6.36 -1.18 -5.86
CA ASN A 62 -7.26 -0.07 -5.57
C ASN A 62 -8.44 0.06 -6.55
N ASN A 63 -8.56 -0.84 -7.53
CA ASN A 63 -9.64 -0.85 -8.54
C ASN A 63 -9.80 0.46 -9.35
N VAL A 64 -8.76 1.29 -9.47
CA VAL A 64 -8.84 2.65 -10.07
C VAL A 64 -9.43 2.61 -11.48
N ARG A 65 -8.94 1.71 -12.33
CA ARG A 65 -9.43 1.55 -13.72
C ARG A 65 -10.89 1.12 -13.76
N LYS A 66 -11.31 0.23 -12.86
CA LYS A 66 -12.70 -0.28 -12.80
C LYS A 66 -13.65 0.83 -12.38
N ASP A 67 -13.25 1.65 -11.42
CA ASP A 67 -14.07 2.76 -10.93
C ASP A 67 -14.17 3.87 -11.97
N MET A 68 -13.06 4.22 -12.64
CA MET A 68 -13.06 5.15 -13.78
C MET A 68 -14.06 4.71 -14.87
N MET A 69 -14.03 3.43 -15.26
CA MET A 69 -14.95 2.91 -16.29
C MET A 69 -16.41 2.93 -15.84
N LYS A 70 -16.69 2.69 -14.55
CA LYS A 70 -18.05 2.76 -13.99
C LYS A 70 -18.57 4.19 -13.87
N GLN A 71 -17.70 5.16 -13.62
CA GLN A 71 -18.06 6.57 -13.49
C GLN A 71 -18.33 7.23 -14.84
N ARG A 72 -17.93 6.61 -15.96
CA ARG A 72 -18.15 7.14 -17.31
C ARG A 72 -19.62 7.46 -17.61
N PHE A 73 -20.55 6.70 -17.03
CA PHE A 73 -21.99 6.91 -17.21
C PHE A 73 -22.74 6.79 -15.88
N HIS A 74 -23.83 7.54 -15.74
CA HIS A 74 -24.70 7.43 -14.57
C HIS A 74 -25.39 6.06 -14.51
N GLU A 75 -25.17 5.33 -13.42
CA GLU A 75 -25.88 4.09 -13.14
C GLU A 75 -27.03 4.36 -12.16
N ARG A 76 -28.27 4.01 -12.56
CA ARG A 76 -29.45 4.12 -11.69
C ARG A 76 -29.25 3.32 -10.38
N PRO A 77 -29.68 3.84 -9.22
CA PRO A 77 -29.41 3.19 -7.93
C PRO A 77 -29.98 1.77 -7.83
N GLY A 78 -31.14 1.49 -8.43
CA GLY A 78 -31.72 0.14 -8.49
C GLY A 78 -30.86 -0.84 -9.29
N MET A 79 -30.33 -0.41 -10.44
CA MET A 79 -29.45 -1.22 -11.28
C MET A 79 -28.12 -1.49 -10.56
N ARG A 80 -27.56 -0.46 -9.89
CA ARG A 80 -26.35 -0.60 -9.06
C ARG A 80 -26.53 -1.66 -7.97
N ARG A 81 -27.66 -1.66 -7.25
CA ARG A 81 -27.96 -2.65 -6.21
C ARG A 81 -28.02 -4.08 -6.78
N LYS A 82 -28.72 -4.28 -7.91
CA LYS A 82 -28.80 -5.57 -8.61
C LYS A 82 -27.42 -6.08 -9.04
N ARG A 83 -26.62 -5.20 -9.66
CA ARG A 83 -25.25 -5.50 -10.08
C ARG A 83 -24.37 -5.89 -8.89
N LEU A 84 -24.38 -5.11 -7.80
CA LEU A 84 -23.59 -5.39 -6.60
C LEU A 84 -24.00 -6.72 -5.94
N LYS A 85 -25.30 -7.04 -5.89
CA LYS A 85 -25.80 -8.34 -5.39
C LYS A 85 -25.24 -9.49 -6.22
N SER A 86 -25.31 -9.40 -7.55
CA SER A 86 -24.77 -10.42 -8.47
C SER A 86 -23.24 -10.54 -8.40
N GLU A 87 -22.51 -9.43 -8.34
CA GLU A 87 -21.04 -9.43 -8.18
C GLU A 87 -20.61 -10.12 -6.88
N ARG A 88 -21.26 -9.80 -5.76
CA ARG A 88 -20.98 -10.41 -4.45
C ARG A 88 -21.29 -11.90 -4.44
N TRP A 89 -22.43 -12.30 -5.01
CA TRP A 89 -22.82 -13.71 -5.11
C TRP A 89 -21.80 -14.51 -5.91
N ARG A 90 -21.40 -14.04 -7.10
CA ARG A 90 -20.37 -14.70 -7.93
C ARG A 90 -19.03 -14.81 -7.20
N LYS A 91 -18.62 -13.77 -6.47
CA LYS A 91 -17.39 -13.78 -5.67
C LYS A 91 -17.44 -14.84 -4.56
N ASN A 92 -18.55 -14.91 -3.83
CA ASN A 92 -18.74 -15.89 -2.76
C ASN A 92 -18.83 -17.31 -3.30
N PHE A 93 -19.59 -17.51 -4.38
CA PHE A 93 -19.69 -18.80 -5.07
C PHE A 93 -18.32 -19.29 -5.51
N ARG A 94 -17.54 -18.46 -6.22
CA ARG A 94 -16.16 -18.81 -6.64
C ARG A 94 -15.28 -19.18 -5.44
N LYS A 95 -15.34 -18.42 -4.35
CA LYS A 95 -14.54 -18.68 -3.13
C LYS A 95 -14.89 -20.05 -2.54
N ASN A 96 -16.18 -20.31 -2.35
CA ASN A 96 -16.66 -21.56 -1.76
C ASN A 96 -16.34 -22.76 -2.68
N PHE A 97 -16.60 -22.63 -3.98
CA PHE A 97 -16.29 -23.66 -4.96
C PHE A 97 -14.79 -24.00 -4.98
N SER A 98 -13.93 -22.98 -4.97
CA SER A 98 -12.47 -23.20 -4.92
C SER A 98 -12.06 -23.92 -3.62
N GLY A 99 -12.68 -23.60 -2.49
CA GLY A 99 -12.45 -24.29 -1.21
C GLY A 99 -12.89 -25.75 -1.24
N VAL A 100 -14.03 -26.07 -1.85
CA VAL A 100 -14.49 -27.46 -2.03
C VAL A 100 -13.52 -28.24 -2.92
N VAL A 101 -13.07 -27.67 -4.04
CA VAL A 101 -12.09 -28.32 -4.92
C VAL A 101 -10.78 -28.59 -4.17
N GLN A 102 -10.30 -27.65 -3.35
CA GLN A 102 -9.12 -27.85 -2.51
C GLN A 102 -9.31 -28.96 -1.48
N LEU A 103 -10.51 -29.07 -0.88
CA LEU A 103 -10.85 -30.16 0.04
C LEU A 103 -10.82 -31.51 -0.67
N VAL A 104 -11.45 -31.62 -1.85
CA VAL A 104 -11.44 -32.84 -2.67
C VAL A 104 -10.00 -33.23 -3.03
N GLN A 105 -9.17 -32.28 -3.46
CA GLN A 105 -7.75 -32.53 -3.74
C GLN A 105 -6.98 -33.00 -2.51
N LYS A 106 -7.30 -32.46 -1.32
CA LYS A 106 -6.71 -32.88 -0.05
C LYS A 106 -7.12 -34.31 0.30
N MET A 107 -8.41 -34.65 0.19
CA MET A 107 -8.94 -36.00 0.46
C MET A 107 -8.32 -37.03 -0.49
N LYS A 108 -8.27 -36.70 -1.79
CA LYS A 108 -7.58 -37.51 -2.80
C LYS A 108 -6.11 -37.79 -2.42
N ARG A 109 -5.38 -36.79 -1.91
CA ARG A 109 -3.98 -36.95 -1.48
C ARG A 109 -3.86 -37.85 -0.25
N GLN A 110 -4.86 -37.84 0.62
CA GLN A 110 -4.93 -38.68 1.83
C GLN A 110 -5.36 -40.12 1.52
N GLY A 111 -5.82 -40.42 0.30
CA GLY A 111 -6.26 -41.75 -0.10
C GLY A 111 -7.75 -42.01 0.14
N TRP A 112 -8.54 -40.97 0.43
CA TRP A 112 -10.01 -41.02 0.40
C TRP A 112 -10.55 -40.83 -1.02
#